data_AF-A0A7M3X7T4-F1
#
_entry.id   AF-A0A7M3X7T4-F1
#
_cell.length_a   1.000
_cell.length_b   1.000
_cell.length_c   1.000
_cell.angle_alpha   90.00
_cell.angle_beta   90.00
_cell.angle_gamma   90.00
#
_symmetry.space_group_name_H-M   'P 1'
#
loop_
_entity.id
_entity.type
_entity.pdbx_description
1 polymer ?
#
loop_
_entity_poly.entity_id
_entity_poly.type
_entity_poly.pdbx_seq_one_letter_code
_entity_poly.pdbx_strand_id
1 'polypeptide(L)'
;MEFPGQKKTRARMRGTKQANEATAKKLARELGQFRENPRSHLPAMEFSGKLRWGRTDPVTKTLSEIEKIIKKKNDLKWLSKRMMSKRGDDVAKAFAGSLHAAHDEQFTMVGQFKSGSFGSGSYVRRGDGKPGYLAGIQNYANLTLRMLPWEDHAKRGMHFFSWEGGFVCTGPDPNPPKDWLADVLKRSRFDLEHNEIDGHQVWTTKGLDVDELMNGASSTVGHVAFRFHNGSVIGLGLDALQSFSKKDAPFVHHLALSMLPPLLPTILSMDAVWKPEGWPEDRELPEASVEGIN
;
A
#
# COMPACT_ATOMS: atom_id res chain seq x y z
N MET A 1 40.32 -34.70 25.22
CA MET A 1 39.42 -34.61 26.38
C MET A 1 38.33 -33.60 26.01
N GLU A 2 37.19 -34.08 25.52
CA GLU A 2 36.02 -33.23 25.26
C GLU A 2 35.27 -33.05 26.59
N PHE A 3 35.05 -31.80 26.99
CA PHE A 3 34.28 -31.48 28.19
C PHE A 3 32.77 -31.66 27.91
N PRO A 4 32.05 -32.48 28.70
CA PRO A 4 30.60 -32.62 28.56
C PRO A 4 29.91 -31.37 29.13
N GLY A 5 29.28 -30.56 28.28
CA GLY A 5 28.45 -29.43 28.75
C GLY A 5 28.28 -28.23 27.81
N GLN A 6 29.04 -28.10 26.72
CA GLN A 6 28.81 -27.01 25.77
C GLN A 6 27.60 -27.32 24.87
N LYS A 7 26.40 -26.91 25.29
CA LYS A 7 25.28 -26.71 24.37
C LYS A 7 25.79 -25.82 23.23
N LYS A 8 25.91 -26.38 22.02
CA LYS A 8 26.19 -25.62 20.79
C LYS A 8 25.20 -24.46 20.72
N THR A 9 25.62 -23.27 21.12
CA THR A 9 24.86 -22.04 20.90
C THR A 9 24.82 -21.84 19.39
N ARG A 10 23.73 -22.28 18.75
CA ARG A 10 23.48 -22.01 17.33
C ARG A 10 23.67 -20.51 17.13
N ALA A 11 24.60 -20.13 16.27
CA ALA A 11 24.87 -18.75 15.94
C ALA A 11 23.54 -18.05 15.62
N ARG A 12 23.11 -17.16 16.53
CA ARG A 12 21.83 -16.48 16.40
C ARG A 12 21.97 -15.47 15.28
N MET A 13 21.20 -15.63 14.21
CA MET A 13 21.26 -14.70 13.08
C MET A 13 20.91 -13.29 13.58
N ARG A 14 21.82 -12.32 13.44
CA ARG A 14 21.63 -10.96 13.96
C ARG A 14 20.31 -10.37 13.43
N GLY A 15 19.48 -9.83 14.34
CA GLY A 15 18.17 -9.26 13.99
C GLY A 15 17.01 -10.26 13.92
N THR A 16 17.15 -11.44 14.52
CA THR A 16 16.07 -12.42 14.67
C THR A 16 15.72 -12.64 16.15
N LYS A 17 14.45 -12.89 16.44
CA LYS A 17 13.91 -13.20 17.75
C LYS A 17 13.21 -14.56 17.73
N GLN A 18 13.00 -15.14 18.91
CA GLN A 18 12.15 -16.32 19.03
C GLN A 18 10.69 -15.90 18.79
N ALA A 19 10.00 -16.62 17.92
CA ALA A 19 8.58 -16.38 17.70
C ALA A 19 7.78 -16.86 18.92
N ASN A 20 6.77 -16.10 19.31
CA ASN A 20 5.73 -16.62 20.19
C ASN A 20 4.75 -17.48 19.36
N GLU A 21 3.90 -18.24 20.05
CA GLU A 21 2.97 -19.18 19.41
C GLU A 21 2.04 -18.49 18.40
N ALA A 22 1.51 -17.32 18.75
CA ALA A 22 0.63 -16.54 17.86
C ALA A 22 1.35 -16.12 16.57
N THR A 23 2.60 -15.68 16.66
CA THR A 23 3.41 -15.29 15.49
C THR A 23 3.73 -16.50 14.62
N ALA A 24 4.11 -17.63 15.23
CA ALA A 24 4.42 -18.86 14.51
C ALA A 24 3.18 -19.39 13.77
N LYS A 25 2.01 -19.42 14.43
CA LYS A 25 0.73 -19.82 13.83
C LYS A 25 0.32 -18.90 12.68
N LYS A 26 0.45 -17.58 12.86
CA LYS A 26 0.19 -16.60 11.79
C LYS A 26 1.08 -16.86 10.58
N LEU A 27 2.41 -16.97 10.77
CA LEU A 27 3.34 -17.21 9.68
C LEU A 27 3.09 -18.54 8.98
N ALA A 28 2.78 -19.59 9.72
CA ALA A 28 2.41 -20.88 9.13
C ALA A 28 1.19 -20.77 8.21
N ARG A 29 0.16 -20.04 8.63
CA ARG A 29 -1.03 -19.79 7.82
C ARG A 29 -0.71 -19.00 6.55
N GLU A 30 -0.05 -17.84 6.69
CA GLU A 30 0.26 -16.96 5.56
C GLU A 30 1.20 -17.64 4.55
N LEU A 31 2.23 -18.33 5.03
CA LEU A 31 3.16 -19.06 4.16
C LEU A 31 2.52 -20.32 3.54
N GLY A 32 1.60 -20.97 4.24
CA GLY A 32 0.81 -22.08 3.69
C GLY A 32 -0.04 -21.63 2.50
N GLN A 33 -0.83 -20.57 2.67
CA GLN A 33 -1.60 -19.95 1.59
C GLN A 33 -0.70 -19.50 0.43
N PHE A 34 0.43 -18.88 0.75
CA PHE A 34 1.41 -18.46 -0.24
C PHE A 34 1.98 -19.63 -1.05
N ARG A 35 2.28 -20.76 -0.41
CA ARG A 35 2.80 -21.96 -1.09
C ARG A 35 1.78 -22.56 -2.05
N GLU A 36 0.52 -22.60 -1.64
CA GLU A 36 -0.58 -23.11 -2.46
C GLU A 36 -0.79 -22.25 -3.70
N ASN A 37 -0.98 -20.94 -3.50
CA ASN A 37 -1.21 -19.98 -4.58
C ASN A 37 -0.24 -18.78 -4.53
N PRO A 38 1.01 -18.93 -4.98
CA PRO A 38 2.00 -17.85 -4.91
C PRO A 38 1.60 -16.62 -5.74
N ARG A 39 0.81 -16.81 -6.81
CA ARG A 39 0.37 -15.71 -7.68
C ARG A 39 -0.59 -14.76 -6.98
N SER A 40 -1.31 -15.22 -5.97
CA SER A 40 -2.18 -14.35 -5.16
C SER A 40 -1.41 -13.29 -4.38
N HIS A 41 -0.08 -13.42 -4.23
CA HIS A 41 0.77 -12.43 -3.54
C HIS A 41 1.40 -11.40 -4.51
N LEU A 42 0.94 -11.34 -5.76
CA LEU A 42 1.44 -10.43 -6.78
C LEU A 42 0.40 -9.36 -7.12
N PRO A 43 0.82 -8.16 -7.52
CA PRO A 43 -0.11 -7.19 -8.07
C PRO A 43 -0.65 -7.70 -9.41
N ALA A 44 -1.94 -7.47 -9.66
CA ALA A 44 -2.49 -7.59 -11.00
C ALA A 44 -1.96 -6.44 -11.87
N MET A 45 -1.48 -6.76 -13.07
CA MET A 45 -1.01 -5.77 -14.03
C MET A 45 -2.15 -5.36 -14.95
N GLU A 46 -2.58 -4.10 -14.86
CA GLU A 46 -3.57 -3.54 -15.79
C GLU A 46 -2.89 -2.90 -17.01
N PHE A 47 -1.64 -2.45 -16.86
CA PHE A 47 -0.88 -1.89 -17.96
C PHE A 47 -0.46 -2.96 -18.97
N SER A 48 -0.95 -2.86 -20.21
CA SER A 48 -0.64 -3.76 -21.33
C SER A 48 0.27 -3.13 -22.40
N GLY A 49 0.69 -1.89 -22.21
CA GLY A 49 1.48 -1.13 -23.18
C GLY A 49 2.98 -1.42 -23.13
N LYS A 50 3.74 -0.67 -23.94
CA LYS A 50 5.21 -0.57 -23.84
C LYS A 50 5.60 0.81 -23.33
N LEU A 51 6.69 0.89 -22.58
CA LEU A 51 7.26 2.20 -22.21
C LEU A 51 7.88 2.88 -23.43
N ARG A 52 8.21 4.18 -23.30
CA ARG A 52 8.96 4.94 -24.31
C ARG A 52 10.15 4.12 -24.82
N TRP A 53 10.35 4.16 -26.14
CA TRP A 53 11.35 3.38 -26.89
C TRP A 53 11.09 1.87 -26.93
N GLY A 54 9.84 1.44 -26.75
CA GLY A 54 9.47 0.02 -26.86
C GLY A 54 10.00 -0.86 -25.73
N ARG A 55 10.48 -0.26 -24.63
CA ARG A 55 11.04 -1.00 -23.49
C ARG A 55 9.94 -1.70 -22.71
N THR A 56 10.18 -2.94 -22.31
CA THR A 56 9.36 -3.64 -21.31
C THR A 56 9.44 -2.91 -19.98
N ASP A 57 8.31 -2.71 -19.33
CA ASP A 57 8.22 -2.06 -18.04
C ASP A 57 8.92 -2.90 -16.94
N PRO A 58 9.41 -2.25 -15.86
CA PRO A 58 10.16 -2.94 -14.83
C PRO A 58 9.34 -3.97 -14.05
N VAL A 59 8.00 -3.80 -13.96
CA VAL A 59 7.14 -4.71 -13.19
C VAL A 59 6.96 -6.01 -13.95
N THR A 60 6.64 -5.95 -15.25
CA THR A 60 6.56 -7.13 -16.13
C THR A 60 7.86 -7.93 -16.14
N LYS A 61 9.03 -7.26 -16.12
CA LYS A 61 10.32 -7.94 -16.01
C LYS A 61 10.44 -8.73 -14.70
N THR A 62 10.09 -8.11 -13.58
CA THR A 62 10.11 -8.76 -12.25
C THR A 62 9.09 -9.91 -12.18
N LEU A 63 7.88 -9.72 -12.71
CA LEU A 63 6.85 -10.77 -12.76
C LEU A 63 7.28 -11.97 -13.61
N SER A 64 7.98 -11.75 -14.73
CA SER A 64 8.56 -12.82 -15.54
C SER A 64 9.61 -13.63 -14.76
N GLU A 65 10.45 -12.96 -13.97
CA GLU A 65 11.42 -13.62 -13.09
C GLU A 65 10.75 -14.40 -11.95
N ILE A 66 9.66 -13.87 -11.40
CA ILE A 66 8.86 -14.54 -10.38
C ILE A 66 8.15 -15.76 -10.96
N GLU A 67 7.64 -15.70 -12.18
CA GLU A 67 6.97 -16.83 -12.83
C GLU A 67 7.92 -18.03 -12.97
N LYS A 68 9.21 -17.80 -13.26
CA LYS A 68 10.24 -18.85 -13.25
C LYS A 68 10.40 -19.49 -11.86
N ILE A 69 10.27 -18.69 -10.80
CA ILE A 69 10.33 -19.16 -9.41
C ILE A 69 9.09 -19.99 -9.07
N ILE A 70 7.90 -19.53 -9.45
CA ILE A 70 6.63 -20.23 -9.20
C ILE A 70 6.63 -21.62 -9.84
N LYS A 71 7.12 -21.74 -11.08
CA LYS A 71 7.28 -23.03 -11.77
C LYS A 71 8.20 -24.02 -11.02
N LYS A 72 9.07 -23.51 -10.15
CA LYS A 72 10.01 -24.29 -9.34
C LYS A 72 9.73 -24.19 -7.83
N LYS A 73 8.50 -23.85 -7.44
CA LYS A 73 8.12 -23.60 -6.04
C LYS A 73 8.38 -24.76 -5.06
N ASN A 74 8.53 -25.99 -5.55
CA ASN A 74 8.80 -27.18 -4.75
C ASN A 74 10.25 -27.68 -4.85
N ASP A 75 11.10 -27.05 -5.67
CA ASP A 75 12.51 -27.42 -5.82
C ASP A 75 13.37 -26.61 -4.82
N LEU A 76 13.48 -27.11 -3.58
CA LEU A 76 14.20 -26.43 -2.49
C LEU A 76 15.66 -26.14 -2.83
N LYS A 77 16.34 -27.05 -3.53
CA LYS A 77 17.73 -26.86 -3.94
C LYS A 77 17.86 -25.72 -4.93
N TRP A 78 16.93 -25.61 -5.87
CA TRP A 78 16.89 -24.51 -6.81
C TRP A 78 16.50 -23.18 -6.14
N LEU A 79 15.48 -23.18 -5.29
CA LEU A 79 15.08 -22.00 -4.52
C LEU A 79 16.23 -21.47 -3.65
N SER A 80 16.98 -22.37 -3.00
CA SER A 80 18.14 -22.01 -2.19
C SER A 80 19.22 -21.32 -3.00
N LYS A 81 19.47 -21.74 -4.24
CA LYS A 81 20.40 -21.04 -5.14
C LYS A 81 19.85 -19.70 -5.58
N ARG A 82 18.56 -19.65 -5.93
CA ARG A 82 17.90 -18.45 -6.46
C ARG A 82 17.88 -17.31 -5.44
N MET A 83 17.53 -17.60 -4.18
CA MET A 83 17.46 -16.60 -3.11
C MET A 83 18.84 -16.05 -2.69
N MET A 84 19.93 -16.76 -3.00
CA MET A 84 21.33 -16.40 -2.69
C MET A 84 22.07 -15.83 -3.91
N SER A 85 21.38 -15.61 -5.03
CA SER A 85 22.04 -15.17 -6.26
C SER A 85 22.64 -13.77 -6.09
N LYS A 86 23.95 -13.61 -6.36
CA LYS A 86 24.63 -12.31 -6.31
C LYS A 86 24.06 -11.29 -7.30
N ARG A 87 23.48 -11.76 -8.41
CA ARG A 87 22.82 -10.96 -9.44
C ARG A 87 21.34 -11.29 -9.48
N GLY A 88 20.52 -10.32 -9.81
CA GLY A 88 19.08 -10.52 -10.03
C GLY A 88 18.23 -9.54 -9.26
N ASP A 89 16.94 -9.58 -9.57
CA ASP A 89 15.91 -8.74 -8.99
C ASP A 89 15.72 -9.05 -7.49
N ASP A 90 15.71 -8.00 -6.66
CA ASP A 90 15.61 -8.13 -5.20
C ASP A 90 14.23 -8.68 -4.76
N VAL A 91 13.16 -8.35 -5.48
CA VAL A 91 11.82 -8.89 -5.23
C VAL A 91 11.81 -10.37 -5.53
N ALA A 92 12.37 -10.79 -6.68
CA ALA A 92 12.49 -12.19 -7.06
C ALA A 92 13.32 -13.01 -6.04
N LYS A 93 14.42 -12.45 -5.51
CA LYS A 93 15.19 -13.12 -4.43
C LYS A 93 14.37 -13.26 -3.15
N ALA A 94 13.67 -12.20 -2.73
CA ALA A 94 12.81 -12.24 -1.55
C ALA A 94 11.64 -13.24 -1.74
N PHE A 95 11.04 -13.28 -2.93
CA PHE A 95 9.97 -14.21 -3.27
C PHE A 95 10.44 -15.67 -3.24
N ALA A 96 11.62 -15.96 -3.79
CA ALA A 96 12.24 -17.29 -3.68
C ALA A 96 12.57 -17.67 -2.22
N GLY A 97 13.06 -16.71 -1.43
CA GLY A 97 13.32 -16.91 0.00
C GLY A 97 12.04 -17.21 0.80
N SER A 98 10.96 -16.47 0.54
CA SER A 98 9.66 -16.70 1.17
C SER A 98 9.05 -18.04 0.75
N LEU A 99 9.17 -18.45 -0.53
CA LEU A 99 8.70 -19.77 -0.96
C LEU A 99 9.52 -20.88 -0.33
N HIS A 100 10.84 -20.70 -0.22
CA HIS A 100 11.69 -21.65 0.48
C HIS A 100 11.28 -21.76 1.96
N ALA A 101 11.01 -20.64 2.63
CA ALA A 101 10.56 -20.63 4.02
C ALA A 101 9.19 -21.30 4.18
N ALA A 102 8.32 -21.26 3.17
CA ALA A 102 7.00 -21.91 3.22
C ALA A 102 7.02 -23.44 3.25
N HIS A 103 8.20 -24.06 3.11
CA HIS A 103 8.40 -25.50 3.32
C HIS A 103 8.96 -25.84 4.71
N ASP A 104 9.23 -24.84 5.56
CA ASP A 104 9.66 -25.12 6.93
C ASP A 104 8.47 -25.69 7.74
N GLU A 105 8.75 -26.72 8.54
CA GLU A 105 7.74 -27.34 9.42
C GLU A 105 7.44 -26.49 10.66
N GLN A 106 8.39 -25.64 11.08
CA GLN A 106 8.30 -24.83 12.28
C GLN A 106 8.93 -23.45 12.10
N PHE A 107 8.26 -22.42 12.63
CA PHE A 107 8.68 -21.02 12.53
C PHE A 107 9.17 -20.48 13.88
N THR A 108 10.23 -21.07 14.42
CA THR A 108 10.72 -20.73 15.77
C THR A 108 11.54 -19.44 15.84
N MET A 109 12.19 -19.06 14.74
CA MET A 109 13.02 -17.85 14.66
C MET A 109 12.56 -16.93 13.53
N VAL A 110 12.28 -15.67 13.88
CA VAL A 110 11.69 -14.68 12.96
C VAL A 110 12.45 -13.36 13.05
N GLY A 111 12.58 -12.67 11.92
CA GLY A 111 12.92 -11.26 11.88
C GLY A 111 11.71 -10.39 12.24
N GLN A 112 11.97 -9.15 12.64
CA GLN A 112 10.94 -8.14 12.84
C GLN A 112 11.23 -6.97 11.92
N PHE A 113 10.26 -6.63 11.07
CA PHE A 113 10.27 -5.43 10.27
C PHE A 113 9.35 -4.38 10.90
N LYS A 114 9.78 -3.11 10.93
CA LYS A 114 8.99 -1.98 11.39
C LYS A 114 9.31 -0.77 10.51
N SER A 115 8.27 -0.13 10.02
CA SER A 115 8.30 1.12 9.25
C SER A 115 7.20 2.03 9.76
N GLY A 116 7.47 3.33 9.85
CA GLY A 116 6.44 4.32 10.20
C GLY A 116 5.33 4.36 9.15
N SER A 117 5.70 4.27 7.88
CA SER A 117 4.77 4.34 6.74
C SER A 117 4.15 2.99 6.40
N PHE A 118 4.91 1.89 6.51
CA PHE A 118 4.43 0.57 6.07
C PHE A 118 3.93 -0.34 7.20
N GLY A 119 4.00 0.11 8.44
CA GLY A 119 3.64 -0.69 9.61
C GLY A 119 4.70 -1.73 9.97
N SER A 120 4.28 -2.81 10.61
CA SER A 120 5.22 -3.81 11.14
C SER A 120 4.75 -5.24 10.93
N GLY A 121 5.71 -6.15 10.77
CA GLY A 121 5.45 -7.56 10.51
C GLY A 121 6.63 -8.42 10.94
N SER A 122 6.32 -9.58 11.52
CA SER A 122 7.33 -10.63 11.70
C SER A 122 7.45 -11.43 10.40
N TYR A 123 8.64 -11.94 10.10
CA TYR A 123 8.87 -12.71 8.88
C TYR A 123 10.00 -13.72 9.11
N VAL A 124 10.00 -14.80 8.34
CA VAL A 124 11.08 -15.76 8.30
C VAL A 124 12.19 -15.19 7.43
N ARG A 125 13.38 -15.03 8.01
CA ARG A 125 14.55 -14.57 7.27
C ARG A 125 15.14 -15.72 6.45
N ARG A 126 15.12 -15.60 5.13
CA ARG A 126 15.64 -16.60 4.20
C ARG A 126 16.29 -15.94 2.99
N GLY A 127 17.51 -16.33 2.67
CA GLY A 127 18.25 -15.80 1.53
C GLY A 127 18.75 -14.36 1.70
N ASP A 128 19.18 -13.77 0.59
CA ASP A 128 19.72 -12.41 0.48
C ASP A 128 18.68 -11.40 -0.07
N GLY A 129 17.39 -11.73 0.04
CA GLY A 129 16.30 -10.80 -0.23
C GLY A 129 16.28 -9.66 0.81
N LYS A 130 15.88 -8.45 0.39
CA LYS A 130 15.75 -7.30 1.29
C LYS A 130 14.76 -7.65 2.43
N PRO A 131 15.10 -7.36 3.71
CA PRO A 131 14.22 -7.60 4.87
C PRO A 131 12.79 -7.09 4.71
N GLY A 132 12.62 -5.87 4.21
CA GLY A 132 11.30 -5.30 3.95
C GLY A 132 10.51 -6.12 2.93
N TYR A 133 11.15 -6.58 1.86
CA TYR A 133 10.47 -7.32 0.81
C TYR A 133 10.03 -8.71 1.29
N LEU A 134 10.87 -9.37 2.08
CA LEU A 134 10.47 -10.60 2.79
C LEU A 134 9.26 -10.33 3.70
N ALA A 135 9.28 -9.24 4.48
CA ALA A 135 8.17 -8.89 5.35
C ALA A 135 6.87 -8.63 4.58
N GLY A 136 6.93 -7.91 3.46
CA GLY A 136 5.77 -7.64 2.60
C GLY A 136 5.19 -8.88 1.94
N ILE A 137 6.04 -9.77 1.41
CA ILE A 137 5.60 -11.01 0.75
C ILE A 137 4.97 -11.99 1.75
N GLN A 138 5.51 -12.09 2.97
CA GLN A 138 5.05 -13.04 3.99
C GLN A 138 3.91 -12.51 4.87
N ASN A 139 3.55 -11.23 4.76
CA ASN A 139 2.41 -10.62 5.44
C ASN A 139 1.48 -9.98 4.42
N TYR A 140 1.15 -10.72 3.35
CA TYR A 140 0.39 -10.17 2.21
C TYR A 140 -0.99 -9.66 2.61
N ALA A 141 -1.62 -10.23 3.64
CA ALA A 141 -2.88 -9.72 4.19
C ALA A 141 -2.79 -8.28 4.74
N ASN A 142 -1.59 -7.76 5.03
CA ASN A 142 -1.41 -6.37 5.42
C ASN A 142 -1.29 -5.48 4.16
N LEU A 143 -2.33 -4.68 3.92
CA LEU A 143 -2.50 -3.86 2.72
C LEU A 143 -1.33 -2.91 2.45
N THR A 144 -0.70 -2.38 3.49
CA THR A 144 0.43 -1.47 3.31
C THR A 144 1.72 -2.25 3.12
N LEU A 145 2.01 -3.26 3.97
CA LEU A 145 3.24 -4.05 3.87
C LEU A 145 3.38 -4.78 2.53
N ARG A 146 2.28 -5.28 1.94
CA ARG A 146 2.35 -6.03 0.67
C ARG A 146 2.82 -5.20 -0.52
N MET A 147 2.74 -3.87 -0.42
CA MET A 147 3.27 -2.96 -1.43
C MET A 147 4.79 -2.78 -1.34
N LEU A 148 5.38 -3.03 -0.17
CA LEU A 148 6.79 -2.76 0.11
C LEU A 148 7.80 -3.38 -0.89
N PRO A 149 7.59 -4.60 -1.44
CA PRO A 149 8.46 -5.14 -2.48
C PRO A 149 8.55 -4.27 -3.74
N TRP A 150 7.58 -3.39 -3.97
CA TRP A 150 7.40 -2.65 -5.21
C TRP A 150 7.85 -1.18 -5.12
N GLU A 151 8.41 -0.74 -3.99
CA GLU A 151 8.88 0.64 -3.81
C GLU A 151 9.89 1.08 -4.87
N ASP A 152 10.84 0.21 -5.23
CA ASP A 152 11.86 0.55 -6.23
C ASP A 152 11.27 0.61 -7.65
N HIS A 153 10.16 -0.09 -7.91
CA HIS A 153 9.37 0.07 -9.14
C HIS A 153 8.61 1.39 -9.12
N ALA A 154 8.04 1.77 -7.98
CA ALA A 154 7.34 3.04 -7.85
C ALA A 154 8.26 4.25 -8.05
N LYS A 155 9.48 4.20 -7.53
CA LYS A 155 10.54 5.20 -7.81
C LYS A 155 10.91 5.31 -9.28
N ARG A 156 10.57 4.30 -10.10
CA ARG A 156 10.77 4.30 -11.56
C ARG A 156 9.54 4.75 -12.34
N GLY A 157 8.55 5.33 -11.66
CA GLY A 157 7.34 5.90 -12.26
C GLY A 157 6.22 4.89 -12.46
N MET A 158 6.15 3.84 -11.65
CA MET A 158 5.04 2.88 -11.67
C MET A 158 4.08 3.16 -10.51
N HIS A 159 2.78 3.06 -10.75
CA HIS A 159 1.76 3.26 -9.73
C HIS A 159 1.20 1.93 -9.26
N PHE A 160 0.99 1.82 -7.96
CA PHE A 160 0.39 0.65 -7.32
C PHE A 160 -0.71 1.09 -6.36
N PHE A 161 -1.78 0.31 -6.29
CA PHE A 161 -2.95 0.59 -5.47
C PHE A 161 -3.36 -0.66 -4.70
N SER A 162 -3.61 -0.51 -3.41
CA SER A 162 -3.78 -1.62 -2.48
C SER A 162 -4.99 -1.41 -1.58
N TRP A 163 -5.96 -2.30 -1.68
CA TRP A 163 -7.21 -2.26 -0.93
C TRP A 163 -7.69 -3.70 -0.60
N GLU A 164 -8.75 -3.88 0.18
CA GLU A 164 -9.17 -5.22 0.64
C GLU A 164 -9.52 -6.15 -0.53
N GLY A 165 -10.14 -5.61 -1.58
CA GLY A 165 -10.53 -6.35 -2.78
C GLY A 165 -9.41 -6.64 -3.77
N GLY A 166 -8.22 -6.03 -3.65
CA GLY A 166 -7.19 -6.23 -4.66
C GLY A 166 -5.90 -5.45 -4.46
N PHE A 167 -4.87 -5.86 -5.20
CA PHE A 167 -3.60 -5.17 -5.32
C PHE A 167 -3.26 -5.05 -6.81
N VAL A 168 -3.16 -3.83 -7.31
CA VAL A 168 -3.03 -3.55 -8.76
C VAL A 168 -1.82 -2.67 -9.03
N CYS A 169 -1.19 -2.90 -10.18
CA CYS A 169 -0.28 -1.96 -10.80
C CYS A 169 -0.88 -1.44 -12.12
N THR A 170 -1.10 -0.13 -12.18
CA THR A 170 -1.63 0.59 -13.35
C THR A 170 -0.52 1.05 -14.30
N GLY A 171 0.72 0.63 -14.02
CA GLY A 171 1.88 1.03 -14.79
C GLY A 171 2.22 2.52 -14.60
N PRO A 172 2.56 3.27 -15.67
CA PRO A 172 2.84 4.69 -15.57
C PRO A 172 1.58 5.56 -15.37
N ASP A 173 0.38 4.98 -15.46
CA ASP A 173 -0.88 5.71 -15.29
C ASP A 173 -1.15 5.97 -13.80
N PRO A 174 -1.26 7.24 -13.36
CA PRO A 174 -1.56 7.59 -11.98
C PRO A 174 -3.03 7.37 -11.60
N ASN A 175 -3.92 7.04 -12.54
CA ASN A 175 -5.33 6.88 -12.24
C ASN A 175 -5.58 5.63 -11.37
N PRO A 176 -6.21 5.76 -10.18
CA PRO A 176 -6.52 4.62 -9.33
C PRO A 176 -7.61 3.73 -9.96
N PRO A 177 -7.60 2.41 -9.67
CA PRO A 177 -8.71 1.51 -9.99
C PRO A 177 -10.02 1.97 -9.34
N LYS A 178 -11.16 1.71 -10.00
CA LYS A 178 -12.49 2.15 -9.53
C LYS A 178 -12.80 1.70 -8.10
N ASP A 179 -12.49 0.45 -7.78
CA ASP A 179 -12.81 -0.14 -6.48
C ASP A 179 -11.91 0.33 -5.34
N TRP A 180 -10.73 0.88 -5.66
CA TRP A 180 -9.75 1.31 -4.66
C TRP A 180 -10.30 2.44 -3.79
N LEU A 181 -10.88 3.47 -4.42
CA LEU A 181 -11.31 4.66 -3.70
C LEU A 181 -12.44 4.32 -2.72
N ALA A 182 -13.50 3.66 -3.20
CA ALA A 182 -14.63 3.27 -2.37
C ALA A 182 -14.20 2.40 -1.17
N ASP A 183 -13.28 1.45 -1.37
CA ASP A 183 -12.77 0.59 -0.29
C ASP A 183 -11.93 1.37 0.73
N VAL A 184 -11.08 2.29 0.27
CA VAL A 184 -10.28 3.14 1.17
C VAL A 184 -11.19 4.08 1.98
N LEU A 185 -12.25 4.61 1.37
CA LEU A 185 -13.21 5.48 2.04
C LEU A 185 -14.09 4.76 3.05
N LYS A 186 -14.47 3.49 2.80
CA LYS A 186 -15.18 2.65 3.79
C LYS A 186 -14.42 2.46 5.10
N ARG A 187 -13.09 2.51 5.06
CA ARG A 187 -12.22 2.43 6.25
C ARG A 187 -11.87 3.81 6.83
N SER A 188 -12.34 4.88 6.20
CA SER A 188 -12.11 6.22 6.71
C SER A 188 -12.90 6.44 8.00
N ARG A 189 -12.51 7.46 8.76
CA ARG A 189 -13.23 7.88 9.99
C ARG A 189 -14.52 8.64 9.69
N PHE A 190 -14.75 9.02 8.44
CA PHE A 190 -15.87 9.84 8.03
C PHE A 190 -16.99 8.95 7.53
N ASP A 191 -18.21 9.22 7.99
CA ASP A 191 -19.41 8.68 7.36
C ASP A 191 -19.67 9.50 6.10
N LEU A 192 -19.47 8.87 4.94
CA LEU A 192 -19.58 9.52 3.64
C LEU A 192 -20.81 9.01 2.88
N GLU A 193 -21.61 9.94 2.40
CA GLU A 193 -22.70 9.71 1.46
C GLU A 193 -22.12 9.62 0.04
N HIS A 194 -22.57 8.64 -0.73
CA HIS A 194 -22.07 8.37 -2.08
C HIS A 194 -23.11 8.76 -3.12
N ASN A 195 -22.68 9.53 -4.11
CA ASN A 195 -23.47 9.98 -5.25
C ASN A 195 -22.70 9.74 -6.55
N GLU A 196 -23.41 9.70 -7.67
CA GLU A 196 -22.85 9.69 -9.02
C GLU A 196 -23.42 10.86 -9.82
N ILE A 197 -22.54 11.74 -10.30
CA ILE A 197 -22.89 12.92 -11.11
C ILE A 197 -22.08 12.84 -12.41
N ASP A 198 -22.76 12.87 -13.55
CA ASP A 198 -22.13 12.82 -14.88
C ASP A 198 -21.13 11.66 -15.07
N GLY A 199 -21.38 10.51 -14.42
CA GLY A 199 -20.49 9.34 -14.45
C GLY A 199 -19.27 9.44 -13.53
N HIS A 200 -19.13 10.53 -12.78
CA HIS A 200 -18.12 10.73 -11.76
C HIS A 200 -18.66 10.39 -10.37
N GLN A 201 -17.80 9.77 -9.58
CA GLN A 201 -18.15 9.33 -8.24
C GLN A 201 -17.87 10.45 -7.24
N VAL A 202 -18.86 10.79 -6.43
CA VAL A 202 -18.77 11.89 -5.46
C VAL A 202 -19.10 11.37 -4.06
N TRP A 203 -18.22 11.66 -3.10
CA TRP A 203 -18.42 11.31 -1.70
C TRP A 203 -18.42 12.54 -0.82
N THR A 204 -19.43 12.69 0.03
CA THR A 204 -19.55 13.87 0.89
C THR A 204 -19.84 13.50 2.33
N THR A 205 -19.33 14.29 3.28
CA THR A 205 -19.87 14.26 4.64
C THR A 205 -21.29 14.81 4.63
N LYS A 206 -22.14 14.30 5.52
CA LYS A 206 -23.54 14.72 5.64
C LYS A 206 -23.67 16.25 5.74
N GLY A 207 -24.61 16.81 4.98
CA GLY A 207 -24.94 18.24 5.00
C GLY A 207 -24.14 19.10 4.01
N LEU A 208 -23.22 18.51 3.23
CA LEU A 208 -22.66 19.18 2.06
C LEU A 208 -23.55 18.95 0.84
N ASP A 209 -23.88 20.04 0.16
CA ASP A 209 -24.54 20.00 -1.13
C ASP A 209 -23.56 19.56 -2.22
N VAL A 210 -23.98 18.60 -3.04
CA VAL A 210 -23.10 17.99 -4.05
C VAL A 210 -22.91 18.91 -5.26
N ASP A 211 -23.94 19.66 -5.64
CA ASP A 211 -23.86 20.60 -6.76
C ASP A 211 -22.97 21.79 -6.40
N GLU A 212 -23.06 22.30 -5.16
CA GLU A 212 -22.14 23.34 -4.65
C GLU A 212 -20.68 22.86 -4.67
N LEU A 213 -20.41 21.66 -4.17
CA LEU A 213 -19.07 21.06 -4.14
C LEU A 213 -18.47 20.91 -5.55
N MET A 214 -19.28 20.41 -6.50
CA MET A 214 -18.85 20.19 -7.87
C MET A 214 -18.54 21.50 -8.58
N ASN A 215 -19.32 22.55 -8.34
CA ASN A 215 -19.12 23.88 -8.90
C ASN A 215 -18.06 24.72 -8.16
N GLY A 216 -17.49 24.21 -7.05
CA GLY A 216 -16.52 24.94 -6.23
C GLY A 216 -17.13 26.11 -5.45
N ALA A 217 -18.45 26.09 -5.25
CA ALA A 217 -19.15 27.09 -4.45
C ALA A 217 -18.90 26.86 -2.96
N SER A 218 -19.02 27.91 -2.14
CA SER A 218 -18.87 27.75 -0.69
C SER A 218 -20.13 27.15 -0.09
N SER A 219 -19.95 26.10 0.73
CA SER A 219 -21.01 25.67 1.65
C SER A 219 -21.10 26.61 2.85
N THR A 220 -22.22 26.60 3.58
CA THR A 220 -22.42 27.41 4.80
C THR A 220 -21.36 27.15 5.87
N VAL A 221 -20.87 25.92 5.96
CA VAL A 221 -19.88 25.48 6.96
C VAL A 221 -18.44 25.55 6.41
N GLY A 222 -18.29 25.70 5.09
CA GLY A 222 -17.05 25.45 4.36
C GLY A 222 -16.69 23.96 4.29
N HIS A 223 -15.79 23.63 3.38
CA HIS A 223 -15.36 22.26 3.13
C HIS A 223 -13.93 22.19 2.58
N VAL A 224 -13.37 20.99 2.62
CA VAL A 224 -12.18 20.59 1.87
C VAL A 224 -12.60 19.62 0.77
N ALA A 225 -12.25 19.92 -0.47
CA ALA A 225 -12.48 19.07 -1.62
C ALA A 225 -11.18 18.37 -2.06
N PHE A 226 -11.27 17.07 -2.30
CA PHE A 226 -10.23 16.28 -2.96
C PHE A 226 -10.73 15.93 -4.35
N ARG A 227 -10.11 16.50 -5.39
CA ARG A 227 -10.52 16.34 -6.79
C ARG A 227 -9.52 15.43 -7.49
N PHE A 228 -9.91 14.19 -7.72
CA PHE A 228 -9.07 13.23 -8.43
C PHE A 228 -8.97 13.58 -9.90
N HIS A 229 -7.82 13.31 -10.51
CA HIS A 229 -7.59 13.56 -11.95
C HIS A 229 -8.51 12.72 -12.86
N ASN A 230 -9.08 11.63 -12.33
CA ASN A 230 -10.11 10.83 -13.01
C ASN A 230 -11.53 11.41 -12.88
N GLY A 231 -11.68 12.59 -12.26
CA GLY A 231 -12.93 13.31 -12.05
C GLY A 231 -13.71 12.92 -10.78
N SER A 232 -13.27 11.91 -10.02
CA SER A 232 -13.90 11.60 -8.73
C SER A 232 -13.66 12.73 -7.71
N VAL A 233 -14.63 13.00 -6.84
CA VAL A 233 -14.53 14.10 -5.84
C VAL A 233 -14.88 13.61 -4.44
N ILE A 234 -14.14 14.08 -3.43
CA ILE A 234 -14.49 13.90 -2.02
C ILE A 234 -14.63 15.26 -1.37
N GLY A 235 -15.80 15.56 -0.78
CA GLY A 235 -16.04 16.76 0.03
C GLY A 235 -16.09 16.43 1.51
N LEU A 236 -15.28 17.10 2.32
CA LEU A 236 -15.29 16.98 3.78
C LEU A 236 -15.64 18.33 4.40
N GLY A 237 -16.76 18.40 5.13
CA GLY A 237 -17.16 19.61 5.86
C GLY A 237 -16.16 19.98 6.93
N LEU A 238 -15.96 21.28 7.16
CA LEU A 238 -15.01 21.75 8.20
C LEU A 238 -15.46 21.33 9.61
N ASP A 239 -16.77 21.20 9.86
CA ASP A 239 -17.34 20.65 11.09
C ASP A 239 -16.97 19.18 11.30
N ALA A 240 -17.07 18.35 10.26
CA ALA A 240 -16.66 16.95 10.31
C ALA A 240 -15.15 16.83 10.59
N LEU A 241 -14.34 17.74 10.06
CA LEU A 241 -12.90 17.78 10.31
C LEU A 241 -12.56 18.11 11.78
N GLN A 242 -13.32 18.98 12.45
CA GLN A 242 -13.11 19.39 13.86
C GLN A 242 -13.21 18.25 14.87
N SER A 243 -13.90 17.16 14.54
CA SER A 243 -14.15 16.00 15.41
C SER A 243 -12.90 15.13 15.75
N PHE A 244 -11.68 15.68 15.71
CA PHE A 244 -10.44 14.91 15.82
C PHE A 244 -10.26 14.21 17.18
N SER A 245 -10.16 12.88 17.14
CA SER A 245 -9.69 12.10 18.29
C SER A 245 -8.22 11.72 18.14
N LYS A 246 -7.47 11.60 19.25
CA LYS A 246 -6.06 11.13 19.23
C LYS A 246 -5.87 9.74 18.63
N LYS A 247 -6.95 8.96 18.43
CA LYS A 247 -6.92 7.61 17.85
C LYS A 247 -7.14 7.61 16.34
N ASP A 248 -7.47 8.76 15.75
CA ASP A 248 -7.78 8.86 14.33
C ASP A 248 -6.47 9.04 13.55
N ALA A 249 -6.09 8.03 12.77
CA ALA A 249 -5.05 8.25 11.75
C ALA A 249 -5.54 9.35 10.79
N PRO A 250 -4.69 10.32 10.39
CA PRO A 250 -5.12 11.36 9.48
C PRO A 250 -5.64 10.73 8.18
N PHE A 251 -6.86 11.08 7.78
CA PHE A 251 -7.51 10.56 6.58
C PHE A 251 -6.59 10.57 5.34
N VAL A 252 -5.93 11.70 5.13
CA VAL A 252 -4.93 11.93 4.07
C VAL A 252 -3.79 10.91 4.14
N HIS A 253 -3.34 10.57 5.35
CA HIS A 253 -2.29 9.57 5.56
C HIS A 253 -2.77 8.16 5.20
N HIS A 254 -3.98 7.78 5.60
CA HIS A 254 -4.55 6.49 5.23
C HIS A 254 -4.72 6.34 3.71
N LEU A 255 -5.21 7.40 3.04
CA LEU A 255 -5.31 7.44 1.58
C LEU A 255 -3.93 7.27 0.93
N ALA A 256 -2.94 8.07 1.33
CA ALA A 256 -1.58 8.01 0.78
C ALA A 256 -0.90 6.64 1.00
N LEU A 257 -1.09 6.02 2.17
CA LEU A 257 -0.51 4.72 2.50
C LEU A 257 -1.19 3.53 1.81
N SER A 258 -2.26 3.75 1.06
CA SER A 258 -2.92 2.71 0.26
C SER A 258 -2.45 2.67 -1.20
N MET A 259 -1.44 3.48 -1.55
CA MET A 259 -0.84 3.52 -2.89
C MET A 259 0.70 3.66 -2.86
N LEU A 260 1.33 3.39 -4.01
CA LEU A 260 2.72 3.76 -4.31
C LEU A 260 2.81 4.49 -5.66
N PRO A 261 3.66 5.53 -5.79
CA PRO A 261 4.28 6.26 -4.68
C PRO A 261 3.20 6.90 -3.78
N PRO A 262 3.45 7.08 -2.47
CA PRO A 262 2.46 7.65 -1.54
C PRO A 262 2.41 9.19 -1.67
N LEU A 263 2.15 9.68 -2.89
CA LEU A 263 2.18 11.09 -3.25
C LEU A 263 0.83 11.48 -3.86
N LEU A 264 -0.11 11.92 -3.01
CA LEU A 264 -1.47 12.27 -3.45
C LEU A 264 -1.52 13.31 -4.59
N PRO A 265 -0.65 14.34 -4.65
CA PRO A 265 -0.65 15.29 -5.77
C PRO A 265 -0.47 14.66 -7.16
N THR A 266 -0.03 13.40 -7.27
CA THR A 266 0.04 12.71 -8.57
C THR A 266 -1.33 12.25 -9.07
N ILE A 267 -2.31 12.11 -8.18
CA ILE A 267 -3.63 11.53 -8.49
C ILE A 267 -4.80 12.47 -8.20
N LEU A 268 -4.59 13.53 -7.40
CA LEU A 268 -5.62 14.49 -7.02
C LEU A 268 -5.06 15.88 -6.73
N SER A 269 -5.92 16.89 -6.81
CA SER A 269 -5.73 18.20 -6.19
C SER A 269 -6.59 18.33 -4.93
N MET A 270 -6.20 19.23 -4.03
CA MET A 270 -6.96 19.53 -2.82
C MET A 270 -7.19 21.03 -2.74
N ASP A 271 -8.44 21.43 -2.48
CA ASP A 271 -8.85 22.81 -2.28
C ASP A 271 -9.69 22.94 -1.00
N ALA A 272 -9.53 24.04 -0.28
CA ALA A 272 -10.34 24.37 0.89
C ALA A 272 -11.16 25.62 0.58
N VAL A 273 -12.48 25.51 0.75
CA VAL A 273 -13.44 26.56 0.42
C VAL A 273 -14.21 26.92 1.67
N TRP A 274 -14.22 28.20 2.02
CA TRP A 274 -15.02 28.74 3.12
C TRP A 274 -15.34 30.19 2.84
N LYS A 275 -16.55 30.62 3.20
CA LYS A 275 -16.96 32.03 3.25
C LYS A 275 -17.72 32.30 4.55
N PRO A 276 -17.56 33.48 5.17
CA PRO A 276 -18.39 33.88 6.30
C PRO A 276 -19.87 33.90 5.91
N GLU A 277 -20.74 33.57 6.85
CA GLU A 277 -22.18 33.75 6.67
C GLU A 277 -22.51 35.22 6.37
N GLY A 278 -23.34 35.46 5.35
CA GLY A 278 -23.69 36.80 4.89
C GLY A 278 -22.61 37.49 4.04
N TRP A 279 -21.52 36.80 3.68
CA TRP A 279 -20.55 37.34 2.73
C TRP A 279 -21.15 37.46 1.32
N PRO A 280 -20.99 38.59 0.62
CA PRO A 280 -21.58 38.78 -0.71
C PRO A 280 -21.06 37.74 -1.72
N GLU A 281 -21.97 37.20 -2.55
CA GLU A 281 -21.62 36.20 -3.57
C GLU A 281 -20.65 36.75 -4.63
N ASP A 282 -20.81 38.02 -4.99
CA ASP A 282 -20.05 38.78 -5.99
C ASP A 282 -18.70 39.32 -5.48
N ARG A 283 -18.38 39.07 -4.20
CA ARG A 283 -17.17 39.58 -3.56
C ARG A 283 -16.22 38.44 -3.19
N GLU A 284 -15.01 38.49 -3.71
CA GLU A 284 -13.94 37.58 -3.29
C GLU A 284 -13.48 37.88 -1.85
N LEU A 285 -12.98 36.85 -1.17
CA LEU A 285 -12.33 37.03 0.13
C LEU A 285 -11.04 37.84 -0.03
N PRO A 286 -10.66 38.65 0.97
CA PRO A 286 -9.35 39.30 0.97
C PRO A 286 -8.22 38.27 0.79
N GLU A 287 -7.16 38.64 0.08
CA GLU A 287 -6.00 37.76 -0.21
C GLU A 287 -5.43 37.14 1.08
N ALA A 288 -5.28 37.93 2.14
CA ALA A 288 -4.82 37.46 3.45
C ALA A 288 -5.72 36.36 4.08
N SER A 289 -7.02 36.35 3.77
CA SER A 289 -7.93 35.29 4.22
C SER A 289 -7.78 34.02 3.38
N VAL A 290 -7.55 34.16 2.08
CA VAL A 290 -7.30 33.04 1.18
C VAL A 290 -5.96 32.36 1.48
N GLU A 291 -4.91 33.15 1.73
CA GLU A 291 -3.59 32.66 2.17
C GLU A 291 -3.66 31.97 3.53
N GLY A 292 -4.56 32.37 4.42
CA GLY A 292 -4.74 31.72 5.72
C GLY A 292 -5.45 30.36 5.66
N ILE A 293 -6.12 30.05 4.54
CA ILE A 293 -6.88 28.80 4.33
C ILE A 293 -6.03 27.75 3.59
N ASN A 294 -5.17 28.19 2.66
CA ASN A 294 -4.32 27.33 1.82
C ASN A 294 -3.00 26.93 2.50
#